data_AF-A0A251QEV3-F1
#
_entry.id   AF-A0A251QEV3-F1
#
_cell.length_a   1.000
_cell.length_b   1.000
_cell.length_c   1.000
_cell.angle_alpha   90.00
_cell.angle_beta   90.00
_cell.angle_gamma   90.00
#
_symmetry.space_group_name_H-M   'P 1'
#
loop_
_entity.id
_entity.type
_entity.pdbx_description
1 polymer ?
#
loop_
_entity_poly.entity_id
_entity_poly.type
_entity_poly.pdbx_seq_one_letter_code
_entity_poly.pdbx_strand_id
1 'polypeptide(L)'
;MDPITKLPDVSKIDTFNELSLNAGKYECNKICRHTIVCTLSNELFYIYCSYKTAKEIWENLNKKYVIEDASTQKYAIGNFLQFQMVESKDVSLQIHEYHKLVNKLKNEDVDLPETLVCGSLIEKLPELWKECRTT
;
A
#
# COMPACT_ATOMS: atom_id res chain seq x y z
N MET A 1 50.39 -8.89 40.46
CA MET A 1 48.93 -8.81 40.65
C MET A 1 48.46 -7.64 39.82
N ASP A 2 47.96 -7.91 38.61
CA ASP A 2 47.38 -6.88 37.75
C ASP A 2 46.03 -6.40 38.31
N PRO A 3 45.67 -5.12 38.18
CA PRO A 3 44.38 -4.64 38.65
C PRO A 3 43.28 -5.15 37.72
N ILE A 4 42.26 -5.77 38.29
CA ILE A 4 41.03 -6.17 37.62
C ILE A 4 40.47 -4.93 36.92
N THR A 5 40.46 -4.94 35.59
CA THR A 5 39.75 -3.96 34.76
C THR A 5 38.28 -3.99 35.20
N LYS A 6 37.81 -2.95 35.90
CA LYS A 6 36.39 -2.82 36.25
C LYS A 6 35.57 -2.97 34.98
N LEU A 7 34.68 -3.97 34.94
CA LEU A 7 33.75 -4.14 33.84
C LEU A 7 32.95 -2.84 33.65
N PRO A 8 32.72 -2.40 32.40
CA PRO A 8 31.92 -1.22 32.14
C PRO A 8 30.49 -1.40 32.66
N ASP A 9 29.95 -0.33 33.23
CA ASP A 9 28.59 -0.26 33.76
C ASP A 9 27.56 -0.46 32.62
N VAL A 10 26.74 -1.50 32.74
CA VAL A 10 25.76 -1.93 31.73
C VAL A 10 24.81 -0.80 31.34
N SER A 11 24.44 0.07 32.29
CA SER A 11 23.56 1.23 32.03
C SER A 11 24.18 2.25 31.05
N LYS A 12 25.51 2.37 31.05
CA LYS A 12 26.24 3.27 30.14
C LYS A 12 26.34 2.69 28.73
N ILE A 13 26.36 1.37 28.60
CA ILE A 13 26.40 0.66 27.32
C ILE A 13 25.07 0.85 26.59
N ASP A 14 23.95 0.68 27.28
CA ASP A 14 22.62 0.86 26.68
C ASP A 14 22.40 2.30 26.23
N THR A 15 22.79 3.27 27.06
CA THR A 15 22.72 4.70 26.72
C THR A 15 23.61 5.04 25.50
N PHE A 16 24.82 4.50 25.44
CA PHE A 16 25.73 4.71 24.31
C PHE A 16 25.18 4.12 23.01
N ASN A 17 24.62 2.91 23.07
CA ASN A 17 24.02 2.24 21.91
C ASN A 17 22.82 3.03 21.38
N GLU A 18 21.97 3.55 22.26
CA GLU A 18 20.82 4.39 21.88
C GLU A 18 21.26 5.70 21.23
N LEU A 19 22.27 6.38 21.78
CA LEU A 19 22.86 7.58 21.18
C LEU A 19 23.46 7.31 19.80
N SER A 20 24.21 6.21 19.67
CA SER A 20 24.82 5.80 18.39
C SER A 20 23.75 5.46 17.34
N LEU A 21 22.68 4.77 17.74
CA LEU A 21 21.55 4.47 16.87
C LEU A 21 20.81 5.74 16.43
N ASN A 22 20.58 6.68 17.35
CA ASN A 22 19.92 7.95 17.06
C ASN A 22 20.79 8.85 16.16
N ALA A 23 22.10 8.87 16.37
CA ALA A 23 23.05 9.54 15.47
C ALA A 23 23.01 8.93 14.06
N GLY A 24 23.01 7.60 13.95
CA GLY A 24 22.88 6.90 12.66
C GLY A 24 21.58 7.27 11.93
N LYS A 25 20.44 7.28 12.64
CA LYS A 25 19.14 7.70 12.06
C LYS A 25 19.15 9.16 11.61
N TYR A 26 19.77 10.04 12.38
CA TYR A 26 19.89 11.46 12.04
C TYR A 26 20.70 11.68 10.75
N GLU A 27 21.86 11.03 10.63
CA GLU A 27 22.69 11.12 9.43
C GLU A 27 22.01 10.51 8.20
N CYS A 28 21.37 9.34 8.33
CA CYS A 28 20.57 8.76 7.26
C CYS A 28 19.47 9.73 6.79
N ASN A 29 18.72 10.32 7.72
CA ASN A 29 17.68 11.30 7.38
C ASN A 29 18.24 12.51 6.64
N LYS A 30 19.39 13.04 7.07
CA LYS A 30 20.04 14.19 6.43
C LYS A 30 20.46 13.87 5.00
N ILE A 31 21.09 12.72 4.78
CA ILE A 31 21.51 12.25 3.45
C ILE A 31 20.29 12.04 2.55
N CYS A 32 19.30 11.25 2.99
CA CYS A 32 18.10 10.98 2.20
C CYS A 32 17.36 12.27 1.84
N ARG A 33 17.21 13.20 2.77
CA ARG A 33 16.55 14.49 2.54
C ARG A 33 17.29 15.31 1.49
N HIS A 34 18.61 15.41 1.61
CA HIS A 34 19.41 16.13 0.64
C HIS A 34 19.25 15.53 -0.77
N THR A 35 19.37 14.21 -0.88
CA THR A 35 19.19 13.49 -2.15
C THR A 35 17.82 13.77 -2.76
N ILE A 36 16.72 13.62 -2.01
CA ILE A 36 15.37 13.86 -2.51
C ILE A 36 15.25 15.30 -3.02
N VAL A 37 15.64 16.29 -2.21
CA VAL A 37 15.51 17.71 -2.57
C VAL A 37 16.35 18.07 -3.80
N CYS A 38 17.54 17.49 -3.97
CA CYS A 38 18.38 17.71 -5.15
C CYS A 38 17.80 17.12 -6.45
N THR A 39 16.92 16.12 -6.36
CA THR A 39 16.24 15.55 -7.53
C THR A 39 14.99 16.31 -7.96
N LEU A 40 14.52 17.27 -7.16
CA LEU A 40 13.32 18.04 -7.44
C LEU A 40 13.59 19.15 -8.49
N SER A 41 12.56 19.50 -9.24
CA SER A 41 12.59 20.72 -10.05
C SER A 41 12.70 21.97 -9.17
N ASN A 42 13.14 23.09 -9.72
CA ASN A 42 13.29 24.35 -8.97
C ASN A 42 11.99 24.76 -8.26
N GLU A 43 10.83 24.59 -8.91
CA GLU A 43 9.52 24.92 -8.33
C GLU A 43 9.22 24.06 -7.09
N LEU A 44 9.43 22.75 -7.18
CA LEU A 44 9.22 21.83 -6.07
C LEU A 44 10.27 22.02 -4.97
N PHE A 45 11.52 22.30 -5.33
CA PHE A 45 12.58 22.57 -4.37
C PHE A 45 12.18 23.66 -3.37
N TYR A 46 11.66 24.80 -3.84
CA TYR A 46 11.25 25.91 -2.96
C TYR A 46 10.13 25.52 -1.99
N ILE A 47 9.27 24.58 -2.38
CA ILE A 47 8.16 24.10 -1.56
C ILE A 47 8.64 23.07 -0.52
N TYR A 48 9.52 22.16 -0.94
CA TYR A 48 9.86 20.98 -0.14
C TYR A 48 11.17 21.11 0.65
N CYS A 49 12.01 22.11 0.37
CA CYS A 49 13.28 22.29 1.09
C CYS A 49 13.09 22.68 2.57
N SER A 50 11.94 23.25 2.95
CA SER A 50 11.65 23.67 4.33
C SER A 50 11.32 22.53 5.29
N TYR A 51 10.97 21.35 4.77
CA TYR A 51 10.66 20.17 5.59
C TYR A 51 11.91 19.64 6.27
N LYS A 52 11.77 19.07 7.48
CA LYS A 52 12.91 18.69 8.32
C LYS A 52 13.38 17.26 8.06
N THR A 53 12.49 16.39 7.60
CA THR A 53 12.79 14.98 7.38
C THR A 53 12.58 14.56 5.94
N ALA A 54 13.37 13.56 5.51
CA ALA A 54 13.20 12.91 4.21
C ALA A 54 11.79 12.28 4.09
N LYS A 55 11.30 11.72 5.21
CA LYS A 55 9.98 11.09 5.32
C LYS A 55 8.86 12.07 5.01
N GLU A 56 8.84 13.25 5.65
CA GLU A 56 7.79 14.25 5.41
C GLU A 56 7.76 14.69 3.94
N ILE A 57 8.93 14.88 3.32
CA ILE A 57 9.02 15.26 1.91
C ILE A 57 8.44 14.14 1.04
N TRP A 58 8.87 12.91 1.27
CA TRP A 58 8.43 11.73 0.53
C TRP A 58 6.90 11.52 0.63
N GLU A 59 6.34 11.58 1.83
CA GLU A 59 4.90 11.40 2.07
C GLU A 59 4.07 12.49 1.38
N ASN A 60 4.51 13.75 1.42
CA ASN A 60 3.79 14.84 0.76
C ASN A 60 3.93 14.81 -0.77
N LEU A 61 5.08 14.36 -1.29
CA LEU A 61 5.24 14.13 -2.74
C LEU A 61 4.32 13.00 -3.20
N ASN A 62 4.29 11.87 -2.49
CA ASN A 62 3.38 10.77 -2.80
C ASN A 62 1.92 11.20 -2.75
N LYS A 63 1.50 11.86 -1.68
CA LYS A 63 0.11 12.33 -1.55
C LYS A 63 -0.32 13.25 -2.69
N LYS A 64 0.58 14.10 -3.20
CA LYS A 64 0.24 15.14 -4.18
C LYS A 64 0.37 14.67 -5.63
N TYR A 65 1.34 13.81 -5.92
CA TYR A 65 1.72 13.45 -7.29
C TYR A 65 1.57 11.97 -7.62
N VAL A 66 1.52 11.09 -6.62
CA VAL A 66 1.21 9.68 -6.83
C VAL A 66 -0.32 9.54 -6.78
N ILE A 67 -0.92 9.54 -7.98
CA ILE A 67 -2.33 9.18 -8.20
C ILE A 67 -2.44 7.65 -8.23
N GLU A 68 -1.86 6.94 -7.25
CA GLU A 68 -2.06 5.49 -7.18
C GLU A 68 -3.53 5.21 -6.92
N ASP A 69 -4.09 5.81 -5.86
CA ASP A 69 -5.38 5.38 -5.32
C ASP A 69 -6.54 5.52 -6.33
N ALA A 70 -6.69 6.66 -6.99
CA ALA A 70 -7.79 6.85 -7.94
C ALA A 70 -7.62 6.04 -9.24
N SER A 71 -6.39 5.70 -9.62
CA SER A 71 -6.13 4.92 -10.84
C SER A 71 -6.22 3.42 -10.59
N THR A 72 -5.73 2.94 -9.43
CA THR A 72 -5.82 1.54 -8.99
C THR A 72 -7.25 1.18 -8.60
N GLN A 73 -7.95 2.03 -7.86
CA GLN A 73 -9.38 1.86 -7.55
C GLN A 73 -10.21 1.81 -8.85
N LYS A 74 -10.00 2.77 -9.76
CA LYS A 74 -10.72 2.80 -11.04
C LYS A 74 -10.45 1.54 -11.87
N TYR A 75 -9.22 1.04 -11.85
CA TYR A 75 -8.86 -0.19 -12.53
C TYR A 75 -9.50 -1.43 -11.87
N ALA A 76 -9.47 -1.52 -10.54
CA ALA A 76 -10.11 -2.60 -9.80
C ALA A 76 -11.63 -2.63 -10.02
N ILE A 77 -12.29 -1.46 -9.96
CA ILE A 77 -13.71 -1.28 -10.27
C ILE A 77 -13.99 -1.70 -11.72
N GLY A 78 -13.17 -1.26 -12.67
CA GLY A 78 -13.30 -1.64 -14.08
C GLY A 78 -13.26 -3.16 -14.29
N ASN A 79 -12.29 -3.84 -13.68
CA ASN A 79 -12.15 -5.30 -13.77
C ASN A 79 -13.35 -6.02 -13.15
N PHE A 80 -13.81 -5.58 -11.98
CA PHE A 80 -15.00 -6.14 -11.34
C PHE A 80 -16.25 -5.98 -12.22
N LEU A 81 -16.47 -4.79 -12.79
CA LEU A 81 -17.62 -4.52 -13.64
C LEU A 81 -17.58 -5.35 -14.95
N GLN A 82 -16.41 -5.46 -15.57
CA GLN A 82 -16.23 -6.20 -16.83
C GLN A 82 -16.26 -7.72 -16.68
N PHE A 83 -16.04 -8.25 -15.48
CA PHE A 83 -16.08 -9.70 -15.25
C PHE A 83 -17.45 -10.29 -15.61
N GLN A 84 -17.46 -11.34 -16.41
CA GLN A 84 -18.65 -12.12 -16.80
C GLN A 84 -18.27 -13.59 -16.76
N MET A 85 -19.19 -14.45 -16.31
CA MET A 85 -18.97 -15.88 -16.39
C MET A 85 -19.22 -16.36 -17.82
N VAL A 86 -18.47 -17.38 -18.21
CA VAL A 86 -18.58 -18.04 -19.52
C VAL A 86 -18.88 -19.51 -19.31
N GLU A 87 -19.69 -20.07 -20.19
CA GLU A 87 -20.19 -21.47 -20.10
C GLU A 87 -19.08 -22.50 -20.28
N SER A 88 -18.02 -22.14 -21.00
CA SER A 88 -16.90 -23.04 -21.30
C SER A 88 -15.93 -23.25 -20.14
N LYS A 89 -16.12 -22.56 -19.01
CA LYS A 89 -15.23 -22.63 -17.84
C LYS A 89 -15.93 -23.23 -16.63
N ASP A 90 -15.16 -23.91 -15.79
CA ASP A 90 -15.65 -24.42 -14.52
C ASP A 90 -16.19 -23.29 -13.64
N VAL A 91 -17.36 -23.52 -13.05
CA VAL A 91 -18.09 -22.50 -12.29
C VAL A 91 -17.41 -22.22 -10.95
N SER A 92 -16.87 -23.25 -10.30
CA SER A 92 -16.18 -23.08 -9.02
C SER A 92 -14.95 -22.21 -9.18
N LEU A 93 -14.19 -22.40 -10.26
CA LEU A 93 -13.05 -21.55 -10.62
C LEU A 93 -13.50 -20.11 -10.88
N GLN A 94 -14.59 -19.91 -11.61
CA GLN A 94 -15.10 -18.57 -11.92
C GLN A 94 -15.62 -17.84 -10.68
N ILE A 95 -16.26 -18.53 -9.75
CA ILE A 95 -16.66 -17.97 -8.44
C ILE A 95 -15.43 -17.57 -7.63
N HIS A 96 -14.37 -18.37 -7.66
CA HIS A 96 -13.12 -18.03 -6.98
C HIS A 96 -12.47 -16.77 -7.57
N GLU A 97 -12.41 -16.65 -8.91
CA GLU A 97 -11.93 -15.44 -9.57
C GLU A 97 -12.79 -14.22 -9.26
N TYR A 98 -14.11 -14.40 -9.17
CA TYR A 98 -15.02 -13.34 -8.75
C TYR A 98 -14.70 -12.86 -7.31
N HIS A 99 -14.52 -13.76 -6.36
CA HIS A 99 -14.12 -13.39 -5.00
C HIS A 99 -12.75 -12.70 -4.93
N LYS A 100 -11.81 -13.06 -5.80
CA LYS A 100 -10.54 -12.32 -5.92
C LYS A 100 -10.76 -10.88 -6.35
N LEU A 101 -11.69 -10.62 -7.26
CA LEU A 101 -12.02 -9.25 -7.69
C LEU A 101 -12.66 -8.45 -6.56
N VAL A 102 -13.59 -9.05 -5.82
CA VAL A 102 -14.19 -8.43 -4.63
C VAL A 102 -13.13 -8.11 -3.56
N ASN A 103 -12.22 -9.04 -3.30
CA ASN A 103 -11.12 -8.80 -2.35
C ASN A 103 -10.14 -7.73 -2.84
N LYS A 104 -9.87 -7.64 -4.14
CA LYS A 104 -9.07 -6.55 -4.70
C LYS A 104 -9.72 -5.19 -4.44
N LEU A 105 -11.04 -5.06 -4.64
CA LEU A 105 -11.76 -3.83 -4.32
C LEU A 105 -11.61 -3.46 -2.85
N LYS A 106 -11.78 -4.43 -1.95
CA LYS A 106 -11.60 -4.23 -0.51
C LYS A 106 -10.19 -3.77 -0.14
N ASN A 107 -9.16 -4.32 -0.79
CA ASN A 107 -7.77 -3.91 -0.57
C ASN A 107 -7.46 -2.49 -1.06
N GLU A 108 -8.27 -1.97 -1.99
CA GLU A 108 -8.19 -0.58 -2.50
C GLU A 108 -9.20 0.33 -1.76
N ASP A 109 -9.63 -0.05 -0.55
CA ASP A 109 -10.59 0.68 0.29
C ASP A 109 -11.99 0.90 -0.36
N VAL A 110 -12.37 0.07 -1.33
CA VAL A 110 -13.70 0.04 -1.95
C VAL A 110 -14.54 -1.09 -1.37
N ASP A 111 -15.22 -0.82 -0.26
CA ASP A 111 -16.15 -1.76 0.36
C ASP A 111 -17.50 -1.79 -0.36
N LEU A 112 -17.92 -2.99 -0.76
CA LEU A 112 -19.23 -3.24 -1.38
C LEU A 112 -20.18 -3.90 -0.37
N PRO A 113 -21.45 -3.46 -0.28
CA PRO A 113 -22.46 -4.16 0.50
C PRO A 113 -22.61 -5.61 0.04
N GLU A 114 -22.82 -6.53 0.96
CA GLU A 114 -22.98 -7.97 0.66
C GLU A 114 -24.12 -8.21 -0.34
N THR A 115 -25.23 -7.47 -0.22
CA THR A 115 -26.35 -7.51 -1.17
C THR A 115 -25.94 -7.15 -2.59
N LEU A 116 -25.01 -6.19 -2.75
CA LEU A 116 -24.50 -5.80 -4.06
C LEU A 116 -23.57 -6.89 -4.61
N VAL A 117 -22.69 -7.45 -3.77
CA VAL A 117 -21.80 -8.56 -4.17
C VAL A 117 -22.59 -9.79 -4.62
N CYS A 118 -23.65 -10.16 -3.91
CA CYS A 118 -24.53 -11.27 -4.31
C CYS A 118 -25.32 -10.93 -5.58
N GLY A 119 -25.89 -9.72 -5.65
CA GLY A 119 -26.65 -9.26 -6.82
C GLY A 119 -25.82 -9.24 -8.10
N SER A 120 -24.60 -8.70 -8.05
CA SER A 120 -23.71 -8.68 -9.21
C SER A 120 -23.22 -10.06 -9.62
N LEU A 121 -23.06 -11.01 -8.68
CA LEU A 121 -22.72 -12.39 -9.04
C LEU A 121 -23.82 -13.04 -9.87
N ILE A 122 -25.09 -12.82 -9.48
CA ILE A 122 -26.27 -13.32 -10.21
C ILE A 122 -26.33 -12.71 -11.62
N GLU A 123 -26.11 -11.40 -11.74
CA GLU A 123 -26.11 -10.72 -13.04
C GLU A 123 -25.03 -11.24 -14.00
N LYS A 124 -23.91 -11.70 -13.44
CA LYS A 124 -22.74 -12.21 -14.17
C LYS A 124 -22.82 -13.68 -14.54
N LEU A 125 -23.90 -14.38 -14.18
CA LEU A 125 -24.12 -15.77 -14.58
C LEU A 125 -24.28 -15.88 -16.10
N PRO A 126 -23.87 -17.01 -16.70
CA PRO A 126 -24.12 -17.25 -18.12
C PRO A 126 -25.62 -17.36 -18.43
N GLU A 127 -26.01 -17.10 -19.68
CA GLU A 127 -27.43 -17.08 -20.10
C GLU A 127 -28.13 -18.43 -19.85
N LEU A 128 -27.47 -19.56 -20.16
CA LEU A 128 -28.02 -20.89 -19.90
C LEU A 128 -28.37 -21.15 -18.42
N TRP A 129 -27.77 -20.40 -17.48
CA TRP A 129 -28.02 -20.55 -16.05
C TRP A 129 -29.12 -19.64 -15.56
N LYS A 130 -29.39 -18.56 -16.30
CA LYS A 130 -30.53 -17.66 -16.04
C LYS A 130 -31.84 -18.36 -16.42
N GLU A 131 -31.82 -19.18 -17.47
CA GLU A 131 -33.00 -19.95 -17.93
C GLU A 131 -33.43 -21.05 -16.95
N CYS A 132 -32.47 -21.69 -16.24
CA CYS A 132 -32.76 -22.65 -15.16
C CYS A 132 -33.53 -22.06 -13.97
N ARG A 133 -33.62 -20.73 -13.83
CA ARG A 133 -34.40 -20.07 -12.77
C ARG A 133 -35.90 -19.98 -13.11
N THR A 134 -36.26 -20.09 -14.38
CA THR A 134 -37.62 -19.86 -14.90
C THR A 134 -38.45 -21.13 -15.13
N THR A 135 -37.89 -22.31 -14.85
CA THR A 135 -38.57 -23.63 -14.87
C THR A 135 -38.59 -24.24 -13.48
#